data_AF-A0A537N1K3-F1
#
_entry.id   AF-A0A537N1K3-F1
#
_cell.length_a   1.000
_cell.length_b   1.000
_cell.length_c   1.000
_cell.angle_alpha   90.00
_cell.angle_beta   90.00
_cell.angle_gamma   90.00
#
_symmetry.space_group_name_H-M   'P 1'
#
loop_
_entity.id
_entity.type
_entity.pdbx_description
1 polymer ?
#
loop_
_entity_poly.entity_id
_entity_poly.type
_entity_poly.pdbx_seq_one_letter_code
_entity_poly.pdbx_strand_id
1 'polypeptide(L)'
;MKFAYYPGCSARSTCAELNEATHRVAARLGLDLISIESATCTGARELRAIDPIGFFTLNLRILALAEREGLPLMTICNTCTLNLLDAHAAFLEEPGLGETVNARLSAEGLRYSGRTRISHFLWVLYEDIGLDRLRELVVKPLNGLSVAAFYGCHITRPPQRYGFVDSRNNIALERLAELLGCQPIDYSGRTECCGFHTAAHDERVAFKLTGQHNGDAVSPLPYRA
;
A
#
# COMPACT_ATOMS: atom_id res chain seq x y z
N MET A 1 -4.19 -17.73 -5.36
CA MET A 1 -4.86 -17.09 -4.19
C MET A 1 -5.89 -16.10 -4.71
N LYS A 2 -6.89 -15.71 -3.91
CA LYS A 2 -7.96 -14.80 -4.34
C LYS A 2 -8.07 -13.60 -3.40
N PHE A 3 -8.20 -12.41 -3.96
CA PHE A 3 -8.27 -11.15 -3.21
C PHE A 3 -9.40 -10.26 -3.70
N ALA A 4 -10.05 -9.56 -2.77
CA ALA A 4 -10.81 -8.37 -3.09
C ALA A 4 -9.80 -7.24 -3.38
N TYR A 5 -9.64 -6.90 -4.65
CA TYR A 5 -8.63 -5.97 -5.12
C TYR A 5 -9.15 -4.53 -5.12
N TYR A 6 -8.44 -3.68 -4.39
CA TYR A 6 -8.72 -2.25 -4.30
C TYR A 6 -7.52 -1.45 -4.85
N PRO A 7 -7.58 -0.97 -6.10
CA PRO A 7 -6.47 -0.24 -6.74
C PRO A 7 -6.23 1.17 -6.17
N GLY A 8 -7.19 1.73 -5.42
CA GLY A 8 -7.18 3.14 -5.05
C GLY A 8 -7.58 4.06 -6.20
N CYS A 9 -7.49 5.37 -6.00
CA CYS A 9 -7.87 6.36 -7.01
C CYS A 9 -6.79 6.55 -8.10
N SER A 10 -5.53 6.75 -7.71
CA SER A 10 -4.45 7.06 -8.66
C SER A 10 -4.22 5.97 -9.70
N ALA A 11 -4.22 4.70 -9.30
CA ALA A 11 -4.05 3.59 -10.23
C ALA A 11 -5.25 3.39 -11.17
N ARG A 12 -6.41 4.03 -10.90
CA ARG A 12 -7.54 4.07 -11.82
C ARG A 12 -7.54 5.30 -12.73
N SER A 13 -6.69 6.29 -12.48
CA SER A 13 -6.69 7.55 -13.23
C SER A 13 -5.27 7.99 -13.59
N THR A 14 -4.59 8.71 -12.71
CA THR A 14 -3.34 9.43 -13.00
C THR A 14 -2.12 8.52 -13.22
N CYS A 15 -2.18 7.27 -12.75
CA CYS A 15 -1.12 6.28 -12.84
C CYS A 15 -1.69 4.91 -13.27
N ALA A 16 -2.47 4.90 -14.35
CA ALA A 16 -3.22 3.74 -14.82
C ALA A 16 -2.34 2.52 -15.13
N GLU A 17 -1.09 2.77 -15.52
CA GLU A 17 -0.07 1.75 -15.79
C GLU A 17 0.20 0.85 -14.56
N LEU A 18 0.04 1.37 -13.34
CA LEU A 18 0.22 0.58 -12.11
C LEU A 18 -0.83 -0.53 -12.02
N ASN A 19 -2.07 -0.21 -12.38
CA ASN A 19 -3.17 -1.18 -12.35
C ASN A 19 -2.97 -2.25 -13.43
N GLU A 20 -2.60 -1.84 -14.63
CA GLU A 20 -2.32 -2.77 -15.73
C GLU A 20 -1.14 -3.71 -15.39
N ALA A 21 -0.02 -3.17 -14.91
CA ALA A 21 1.14 -3.96 -14.51
C ALA A 21 0.78 -4.95 -13.39
N THR A 22 0.01 -4.50 -12.39
CA THR A 22 -0.46 -5.35 -11.29
C THR A 22 -1.28 -6.52 -11.79
N HIS A 23 -2.26 -6.30 -12.67
CA HIS A 23 -3.09 -7.39 -13.21
C HIS A 23 -2.26 -8.39 -14.04
N ARG A 24 -1.31 -7.92 -14.85
CA ARG A 24 -0.43 -8.80 -15.64
C ARG A 24 0.46 -9.66 -14.75
N VAL A 25 1.06 -9.08 -13.72
CA VAL A 25 1.91 -9.79 -12.75
C VAL A 25 1.06 -10.76 -11.93
N ALA A 26 -0.10 -10.32 -11.43
CA ALA A 26 -1.04 -11.15 -10.67
C ALA A 26 -1.50 -12.39 -11.44
N ALA A 27 -1.87 -12.24 -12.71
CA ALA A 27 -2.25 -13.37 -13.58
C ALA A 27 -1.12 -14.39 -13.70
N ARG A 28 0.13 -13.94 -13.87
CA ARG A 28 1.31 -14.82 -13.97
C ARG A 28 1.60 -15.57 -12.66
N LEU A 29 1.25 -14.96 -11.52
CA LEU A 29 1.40 -15.50 -10.18
C LEU A 29 0.22 -16.41 -9.76
N GLY A 30 -0.83 -16.52 -10.57
CA GLY A 30 -2.04 -17.26 -10.21
C GLY A 30 -2.85 -16.57 -9.10
N LEU A 31 -2.81 -15.23 -9.05
CA LEU A 31 -3.65 -14.41 -8.19
C LEU A 31 -4.92 -14.01 -8.93
N ASP A 32 -6.08 -14.34 -8.35
CA ASP A 32 -7.40 -13.91 -8.81
C ASP A 32 -7.78 -12.61 -8.10
N LEU A 33 -7.82 -11.51 -8.85
CA LEU A 33 -8.08 -10.16 -8.34
C LEU A 33 -9.51 -9.75 -8.65
N ILE A 34 -10.38 -9.84 -7.64
CA ILE A 34 -11.78 -9.45 -7.75
C ILE A 34 -11.92 -7.96 -7.49
N SER A 35 -12.26 -7.20 -8.52
CA SER A 35 -12.44 -5.75 -8.42
C SER A 35 -13.59 -5.40 -7.47
N ILE A 36 -13.34 -4.47 -6.55
CA ILE A 36 -14.40 -3.85 -5.74
C ILE A 36 -14.91 -2.60 -6.46
N GLU A 37 -15.82 -2.77 -7.41
CA GLU A 37 -16.24 -1.70 -8.34
C GLU A 37 -16.87 -0.49 -7.65
N SER A 38 -17.63 -0.70 -6.57
CA SER A 38 -18.30 0.37 -5.83
C SER A 38 -17.42 1.04 -4.76
N ALA A 39 -16.11 0.74 -4.72
CA ALA A 39 -15.19 1.28 -3.73
C ALA A 39 -14.86 2.76 -4.00
N THR A 40 -15.16 3.61 -3.03
CA THR A 40 -14.83 5.04 -3.04
C THR A 40 -13.35 5.29 -2.80
N CYS A 41 -12.89 6.54 -2.91
CA CYS A 41 -11.58 6.93 -2.40
C CYS A 41 -11.50 6.77 -0.88
N THR A 42 -10.31 6.53 -0.33
CA THR A 42 -10.06 6.50 1.13
C THR A 42 -10.05 7.88 1.78
N GLY A 43 -10.21 8.95 0.99
CA GLY A 43 -10.16 10.34 1.46
C GLY A 43 -8.76 10.85 1.80
N ALA A 44 -7.72 10.16 1.30
CA ALA A 44 -6.31 10.44 1.60
C ALA A 44 -6.09 10.79 3.08
N ARG A 45 -5.60 11.97 3.44
CA ARG A 45 -5.47 12.38 4.86
C ARG A 45 -6.38 13.54 5.22
N GLU A 46 -6.80 14.30 4.23
CA GLU A 46 -7.57 15.53 4.36
C GLU A 46 -8.96 15.25 4.92
N LEU A 47 -9.61 14.17 4.47
CA LEU A 47 -10.94 13.81 4.97
C LEU A 47 -10.93 13.53 6.47
N ARG A 48 -9.89 12.87 6.98
CA ARG A 48 -9.78 12.57 8.42
C ARG A 48 -9.69 13.84 9.26
N ALA A 49 -9.08 14.91 8.72
CA ALA A 49 -8.96 16.18 9.43
C ALA A 49 -10.29 16.97 9.45
N ILE A 50 -11.15 16.78 8.45
CA ILE A 50 -12.39 17.56 8.28
C ILE A 50 -13.61 16.80 8.83
N ASP A 51 -13.74 15.51 8.52
CA ASP A 51 -14.84 14.64 8.96
C ASP A 51 -14.29 13.26 9.36
N PRO A 52 -13.87 13.10 10.63
CA PRO A 52 -13.35 11.83 11.15
C PRO A 52 -14.33 10.66 10.99
N ILE A 53 -15.63 10.88 11.24
CA ILE A 53 -16.63 9.81 11.16
C ILE A 53 -16.87 9.43 9.69
N GLY A 54 -16.91 10.41 8.78
CA GLY A 54 -16.94 10.16 7.34
C GLY A 54 -15.73 9.38 6.86
N PHE A 55 -14.53 9.75 7.30
CA PHE A 55 -13.30 9.00 7.02
C PHE A 55 -13.42 7.53 7.43
N PHE A 56 -13.82 7.25 8.68
CA PHE A 56 -13.99 5.87 9.14
C PHE A 56 -15.10 5.14 8.39
N THR A 57 -16.23 5.81 8.14
CA THR A 57 -17.36 5.22 7.40
C THR A 57 -16.93 4.76 6.00
N LEU A 58 -16.23 5.61 5.25
CA LEU A 58 -15.78 5.29 3.88
C LEU A 58 -14.76 4.15 3.86
N ASN A 59 -13.77 4.17 4.75
CA ASN A 59 -12.73 3.15 4.78
C ASN A 59 -13.29 1.80 5.27
N LEU A 60 -14.16 1.80 6.29
CA LEU A 60 -14.82 0.58 6.77
C LEU A 60 -15.84 0.04 5.76
N ARG A 61 -16.47 0.90 4.95
CA ARG A 61 -17.29 0.47 3.80
C ARG A 61 -16.49 -0.35 2.80
N ILE A 62 -15.26 0.07 2.47
CA ILE A 62 -14.38 -0.68 1.57
C ILE A 62 -14.06 -2.07 2.16
N LEU A 63 -13.80 -2.14 3.47
CA LEU A 63 -13.54 -3.41 4.16
C LEU A 63 -14.78 -4.29 4.26
N ALA A 64 -15.97 -3.71 4.45
CA ALA A 64 -17.24 -4.42 4.43
C ALA A 64 -17.56 -5.02 3.06
N LEU A 65 -17.21 -4.31 1.97
CA LEU A 65 -17.34 -4.83 0.61
C LEU A 65 -16.45 -6.06 0.41
N ALA A 66 -15.19 -6.02 0.84
CA ALA A 66 -14.31 -7.20 0.80
C ALA A 66 -14.84 -8.35 1.68
N GLU A 67 -15.37 -8.03 2.86
CA GLU A 67 -15.94 -9.03 3.77
C GLU A 67 -17.19 -9.70 3.19
N ARG A 68 -18.04 -8.96 2.47
CA ARG A 68 -19.22 -9.50 1.77
C ARG A 68 -18.83 -10.54 0.73
N GLU A 69 -17.72 -10.33 0.03
CA GLU A 69 -17.17 -11.32 -0.91
C GLU A 69 -16.47 -12.48 -0.21
N GLY A 70 -16.26 -12.41 1.11
CA GLY A 70 -15.53 -13.41 1.89
C GLY A 70 -14.04 -13.46 1.58
N LEU A 71 -13.45 -12.35 1.10
CA LEU A 71 -12.08 -12.30 0.60
C LEU A 71 -11.19 -11.36 1.44
N PRO A 72 -9.89 -11.67 1.57
CA PRO A 72 -8.92 -10.69 2.05
C PRO A 72 -8.83 -9.51 1.07
N LEU A 73 -8.59 -8.31 1.58
CA LEU A 73 -8.39 -7.12 0.76
C LEU A 73 -6.91 -6.95 0.39
N MET A 74 -6.64 -6.70 -0.88
CA MET A 74 -5.31 -6.33 -1.37
C MET A 74 -5.34 -4.97 -2.08
N THR A 75 -4.37 -4.12 -1.78
CA THR A 75 -4.16 -2.84 -2.48
C THR A 75 -2.70 -2.67 -2.93
N ILE A 76 -2.47 -1.75 -3.87
CA ILE A 76 -1.15 -1.35 -4.37
C ILE A 76 -0.79 0.10 -4.00
N CYS A 77 -1.63 0.75 -3.18
CA CYS A 77 -1.43 2.14 -2.79
C CYS A 77 -1.07 2.23 -1.31
N ASN A 78 0.11 2.79 -1.02
CA ASN A 78 0.60 2.95 0.35
C ASN A 78 -0.39 3.71 1.24
N THR A 79 -0.91 4.85 0.78
CA THR A 79 -1.86 5.65 1.56
C THR A 79 -3.17 4.92 1.81
N CYS A 80 -3.67 4.16 0.82
CA CYS A 80 -4.86 3.35 1.00
C CYS A 80 -4.62 2.26 2.05
N THR A 81 -3.48 1.58 2.02
CA THR A 81 -3.10 0.56 3.03
C THR A 81 -3.22 1.12 4.44
N LEU A 82 -2.56 2.25 4.72
CA LEU A 82 -2.57 2.81 6.07
C LEU A 82 -3.95 3.30 6.51
N ASN A 83 -4.72 3.93 5.62
CA ASN A 83 -6.06 4.39 5.97
C ASN A 83 -7.01 3.22 6.30
N LEU A 84 -6.93 2.14 5.54
CA LEU A 84 -7.72 0.94 5.78
C LEU A 84 -7.32 0.27 7.09
N LEU A 85 -6.01 0.17 7.37
CA LEU A 85 -5.50 -0.38 8.64
C LEU A 85 -5.88 0.49 9.84
N ASP A 86 -5.76 1.81 9.73
CA ASP A 86 -6.15 2.77 10.79
C ASP A 86 -7.65 2.68 11.07
N ALA A 87 -8.49 2.62 10.02
CA ALA A 87 -9.93 2.49 10.19
C ALA A 87 -10.33 1.15 10.79
N HIS A 88 -9.71 0.06 10.34
CA HIS A 88 -9.91 -1.26 10.91
C HIS A 88 -9.55 -1.31 12.40
N ALA A 89 -8.40 -0.74 12.77
CA ALA A 89 -7.98 -0.67 14.15
C ALA A 89 -8.93 0.17 15.00
N ALA A 90 -9.29 1.37 14.54
CA ALA A 90 -10.26 2.22 15.23
C ALA A 90 -11.59 1.49 15.45
N PHE A 91 -12.07 0.72 14.46
CA PHE A 91 -13.28 -0.09 14.62
C PHE A 91 -13.19 -1.11 15.77
N LEU A 92 -12.01 -1.69 16.01
CA LEU A 92 -11.78 -2.65 17.09
C LEU A 92 -11.51 -1.99 18.44
N GLU A 93 -10.88 -0.82 18.44
CA GLU A 93 -10.32 -0.16 19.62
C GLU A 93 -11.26 0.93 20.18
N GLU A 94 -12.02 1.63 19.34
CA GLU A 94 -12.83 2.79 19.73
C GLU A 94 -14.27 2.38 20.09
N PRO A 95 -14.71 2.57 21.36
CA PRO A 95 -16.08 2.25 21.76
C PRO A 95 -17.13 3.02 20.96
N GLY A 96 -18.17 2.34 20.47
CA GLY A 96 -19.29 2.95 19.76
C GLY A 96 -19.04 3.33 18.30
N LEU A 97 -17.77 3.33 17.82
CA LEU A 97 -17.47 3.61 16.41
C LEU A 97 -18.10 2.54 15.51
N GLY A 98 -17.97 1.27 15.88
CA GLY A 98 -18.51 0.16 15.10
C GLY A 98 -20.03 0.20 14.96
N GLU A 99 -20.76 0.62 15.99
CA GLU A 99 -22.22 0.80 15.95
C GLU A 99 -22.60 1.96 15.04
N THR A 100 -21.94 3.11 15.23
CA THR A 100 -22.17 4.33 14.42
C THR A 100 -21.95 4.08 12.94
N VAL A 101 -20.85 3.42 12.60
CA VAL A 101 -20.49 3.11 11.22
C VAL A 101 -21.44 2.07 10.63
N ASN A 102 -21.71 0.97 11.34
CA ASN A 102 -22.61 -0.08 10.83
C ASN A 102 -24.05 0.43 10.64
N ALA A 103 -24.51 1.39 11.45
CA ALA A 103 -25.78 2.06 11.23
C ALA A 103 -25.82 2.77 9.86
N ARG A 104 -24.74 3.46 9.48
CA ARG A 104 -24.61 4.09 8.16
C ARG A 104 -24.52 3.07 7.02
N LEU A 105 -23.72 2.01 7.22
CA LEU A 105 -23.54 0.96 6.22
C LEU A 105 -24.82 0.16 5.95
N SER A 106 -25.73 0.08 6.93
CA SER A 106 -27.00 -0.64 6.79
C SER A 106 -27.89 -0.12 5.66
N ALA A 107 -27.78 1.18 5.32
CA ALA A 107 -28.50 1.78 4.20
C ALA A 107 -28.10 1.17 2.83
N GLU A 108 -26.93 0.55 2.74
CA GLU A 108 -26.43 -0.16 1.56
C GLU A 108 -26.48 -1.69 1.73
N GLY A 109 -27.14 -2.19 2.79
CA GLY A 109 -27.14 -3.61 3.13
C GLY A 109 -25.76 -4.16 3.51
N LEU A 110 -24.84 -3.29 3.94
CA LEU A 110 -23.49 -3.65 4.35
C LEU A 110 -23.36 -3.69 5.87
N ARG A 111 -22.45 -4.54 6.35
CA ARG A 111 -22.01 -4.59 7.74
C ARG A 111 -20.54 -5.01 7.78
N TYR A 112 -19.74 -4.32 8.57
CA TYR A 112 -18.37 -4.73 8.87
C TYR A 112 -18.30 -5.40 10.23
N SER A 113 -17.59 -6.53 10.32
CA SER A 113 -17.41 -7.26 11.59
C SER A 113 -15.98 -7.20 12.14
N GLY A 114 -15.04 -6.57 11.43
CA GLY A 114 -13.66 -6.47 11.89
C GLY A 114 -12.80 -7.70 11.57
N ARG A 115 -13.15 -8.48 10.52
CA ARG A 115 -12.41 -9.71 10.18
C ARG A 115 -11.57 -9.64 8.91
N THR A 116 -11.65 -8.55 8.15
CA THR A 116 -10.96 -8.45 6.86
C THR A 116 -9.44 -8.36 7.06
N ARG A 117 -8.69 -9.33 6.54
CA ARG A 117 -7.23 -9.23 6.39
C ARG A 117 -6.92 -8.17 5.32
N ILE A 118 -6.09 -7.19 5.65
CA ILE A 118 -5.70 -6.09 4.77
C ILE A 118 -4.23 -6.29 4.40
N SER A 119 -3.91 -6.32 3.11
CA SER A 119 -2.55 -6.51 2.62
C SER A 119 -2.19 -5.52 1.52
N HIS A 120 -0.90 -5.19 1.44
CA HIS A 120 -0.32 -4.46 0.33
C HIS A 120 0.34 -5.45 -0.63
N PHE A 121 0.33 -5.17 -1.94
CA PHE A 121 0.86 -6.10 -2.93
C PHE A 121 2.34 -6.45 -2.71
N LEU A 122 3.16 -5.50 -2.24
CA LEU A 122 4.55 -5.78 -1.83
C LEU A 122 4.63 -6.93 -0.81
N TRP A 123 3.79 -6.88 0.22
CA TRP A 123 3.77 -7.87 1.31
C TRP A 123 3.21 -9.20 0.83
N VAL A 124 2.22 -9.19 -0.07
CA VAL A 124 1.74 -10.42 -0.74
C VAL A 124 2.86 -11.08 -1.56
N LEU A 125 3.65 -10.30 -2.31
CA LEU A 125 4.79 -10.82 -3.05
C LEU A 125 5.85 -11.40 -2.11
N TYR A 126 6.17 -10.67 -1.04
CA TYR A 126 7.29 -11.01 -0.15
C TYR A 126 6.96 -12.13 0.83
N GLU A 127 5.78 -12.14 1.44
CA GLU A 127 5.37 -13.10 2.48
C GLU A 127 4.53 -14.26 1.96
N ASP A 128 3.49 -13.96 1.18
CA ASP A 128 2.52 -14.99 0.79
C ASP A 128 3.03 -15.83 -0.39
N ILE A 129 3.71 -15.20 -1.36
CA ILE A 129 4.29 -15.89 -2.52
C ILE A 129 5.73 -16.33 -2.25
N GLY A 130 6.54 -15.42 -1.69
CA GLY A 130 7.93 -15.69 -1.33
C GLY A 130 8.91 -15.59 -2.50
N LEU A 131 10.16 -15.29 -2.17
CA LEU A 131 11.24 -15.03 -3.14
C LEU A 131 11.57 -16.24 -4.01
N ASP A 132 11.48 -17.46 -3.49
CA ASP A 132 11.85 -18.66 -4.26
C ASP A 132 10.89 -18.89 -5.42
N ARG A 133 9.58 -18.78 -5.18
CA ARG A 133 8.58 -18.89 -6.22
C ARG A 133 8.68 -17.75 -7.24
N LEU A 134 8.94 -16.53 -6.77
CA LEU A 134 9.12 -15.38 -7.66
C LEU A 134 10.32 -15.57 -8.59
N ARG A 135 11.42 -16.17 -8.10
CA ARG A 135 12.64 -16.39 -8.88
C ARG A 135 12.41 -17.32 -10.06
N GLU A 136 11.60 -18.38 -9.88
CA GLU A 136 11.23 -19.32 -10.95
C GLU A 136 10.42 -18.67 -12.08
N LEU A 137 9.78 -17.53 -11.82
CA LEU A 137 8.90 -16.84 -12.75
C LEU A 137 9.60 -15.73 -13.55
N VAL A 138 10.86 -15.43 -13.23
CA VAL A 138 11.66 -14.44 -13.94
C VAL A 138 12.02 -14.97 -15.33
N VAL A 139 11.45 -14.35 -16.36
CA VAL A 139 11.72 -14.72 -17.78
C VAL A 139 12.79 -13.83 -18.40
N LYS A 140 12.77 -12.53 -18.08
CA LYS A 140 13.72 -11.54 -18.60
C LYS A 140 14.30 -10.74 -17.44
N PRO A 141 15.50 -11.09 -16.96
CA PRO A 141 16.19 -10.32 -15.94
C PRO A 141 16.45 -8.89 -16.42
N LEU A 142 16.39 -7.95 -15.48
CA LEU A 142 16.63 -6.53 -15.62
C LEU A 142 18.10 -6.18 -15.34
N ASN A 143 19.01 -7.06 -15.75
CA ASN A 143 20.44 -6.93 -15.51
C ASN A 143 20.98 -5.59 -16.01
N GLY A 144 21.91 -5.01 -15.24
CA GLY A 144 22.54 -3.73 -15.57
C GLY A 144 21.75 -2.49 -15.13
N LEU A 145 20.57 -2.67 -14.50
CA LEU A 145 19.84 -1.58 -13.87
C LEU A 145 20.20 -1.46 -12.38
N SER A 146 20.44 -0.24 -11.93
CA SER A 146 20.50 0.10 -10.52
C SER A 146 19.13 0.55 -10.02
N VAL A 147 18.73 0.13 -8.82
CA VAL A 147 17.41 0.45 -8.23
C VAL A 147 17.57 1.13 -6.88
N ALA A 148 17.07 2.35 -6.77
CA ALA A 148 16.88 3.04 -5.49
C ALA A 148 15.51 2.64 -4.94
N ALA A 149 15.49 1.77 -3.93
CA ALA A 149 14.24 1.34 -3.32
C ALA A 149 13.62 2.48 -2.50
N PHE A 150 12.35 2.81 -2.78
CA PHE A 150 11.62 3.79 -2.00
C PHE A 150 10.33 3.18 -1.45
N TYR A 151 10.31 2.91 -0.15
CA TYR A 151 9.17 2.27 0.51
C TYR A 151 7.97 3.20 0.68
N GLY A 152 8.26 4.50 0.81
CA GLY A 152 7.32 5.44 1.40
C GLY A 152 7.02 5.12 2.88
N CYS A 153 6.27 6.01 3.53
CA CYS A 153 5.97 5.88 4.96
C CYS A 153 4.78 4.95 5.25
N HIS A 154 3.78 4.92 4.37
CA HIS A 154 2.46 4.37 4.70
C HIS A 154 2.32 2.84 4.50
N ILE A 155 3.39 2.10 4.24
CA ILE A 155 3.38 0.61 4.29
C ILE A 155 4.35 0.04 5.31
N THR A 156 5.06 0.91 6.03
CA THR A 156 6.07 0.55 7.02
C THR A 156 5.84 1.26 8.36
N ARG A 157 5.00 2.31 8.40
CA ARG A 157 4.70 3.09 9.60
C ARG A 157 3.19 3.31 9.75
N PRO A 158 2.66 3.29 10.99
CA PRO A 158 3.36 2.97 12.23
C PRO A 158 3.59 1.43 12.35
N PRO A 159 4.76 0.97 12.83
CA PRO A 159 5.15 -0.44 12.77
C PRO A 159 4.17 -1.38 13.48
N GLN A 160 3.46 -0.88 14.51
CA GLN A 160 2.44 -1.63 15.25
C GLN A 160 1.28 -2.10 14.35
N ARG A 161 1.05 -1.45 13.20
CA ARG A 161 0.01 -1.83 12.24
C ARG A 161 0.47 -2.89 11.23
N TYR A 162 1.78 -3.19 11.18
CA TYR A 162 2.39 -4.07 10.17
C TYR A 162 3.13 -5.27 10.78
N GLY A 163 3.02 -5.49 12.09
CA GLY A 163 3.56 -6.67 12.78
C GLY A 163 5.09 -6.78 12.73
N PHE A 164 5.60 -7.51 11.74
CA PHE A 164 7.03 -7.84 11.57
C PHE A 164 7.80 -6.84 10.68
N VAL A 165 7.10 -5.89 10.05
CA VAL A 165 7.73 -4.92 9.14
C VAL A 165 8.53 -3.90 9.93
N ASP A 166 9.87 -3.97 9.83
CA ASP A 166 10.74 -2.92 10.34
C ASP A 166 10.61 -1.66 9.49
N SER A 167 10.35 -0.53 10.16
CA SER A 167 10.12 0.75 9.49
C SER A 167 11.35 1.42 8.89
N ARG A 168 12.55 1.04 9.35
CA ARG A 168 13.84 1.65 8.97
C ARG A 168 14.79 0.66 8.30
N ASN A 169 14.75 -0.61 8.72
CA ASN A 169 15.65 -1.67 8.25
C ASN A 169 14.92 -2.72 7.40
N ASN A 170 13.89 -2.32 6.65
CA ASN A 170 13.25 -3.21 5.68
C ASN A 170 14.19 -3.53 4.51
N ILE A 171 14.10 -4.68 3.85
CA ILE A 171 14.89 -5.00 2.64
C ILE A 171 14.06 -5.66 1.53
N ALA A 172 12.72 -5.71 1.67
CA ALA A 172 11.85 -6.41 0.73
C ALA A 172 11.93 -5.89 -0.71
N LEU A 173 11.94 -4.57 -0.94
CA LEU A 173 12.06 -3.99 -2.29
C LEU A 173 13.43 -4.28 -2.91
N GLU A 174 14.49 -4.20 -2.11
CA GLU A 174 15.86 -4.52 -2.54
C GLU A 174 15.96 -5.99 -2.93
N ARG A 175 15.43 -6.90 -2.10
CA ARG A 175 15.41 -8.35 -2.41
C ARG A 175 14.61 -8.66 -3.68
N LEU A 176 13.50 -7.98 -3.90
CA LEU A 176 12.75 -8.10 -5.16
C LEU A 176 13.53 -7.56 -6.35
N ALA A 177 14.24 -6.44 -6.19
CA ALA A 177 15.10 -5.89 -7.23
C ALA A 177 16.27 -6.83 -7.58
N GLU A 178 16.97 -7.37 -6.58
CA GLU A 178 18.03 -8.39 -6.76
C GLU A 178 17.51 -9.63 -7.49
N LEU A 179 16.33 -10.10 -7.09
CA LEU A 179 15.67 -11.24 -7.73
C LEU A 179 15.39 -11.00 -9.22
N LEU A 180 15.05 -9.76 -9.58
CA LEU A 180 14.87 -9.36 -10.97
C LEU A 180 16.20 -9.12 -11.71
N GLY A 181 17.37 -9.25 -11.06
CA GLY A 181 18.69 -9.04 -11.64
C GLY A 181 19.23 -7.62 -11.53
N CYS A 182 18.51 -6.72 -10.86
CA CYS A 182 18.97 -5.35 -10.61
C CYS A 182 20.03 -5.30 -9.50
N GLN A 183 20.72 -4.17 -9.42
CA GLN A 183 21.62 -3.82 -8.32
C GLN A 183 20.93 -2.78 -7.42
N PRO A 184 20.43 -3.14 -6.22
CA PRO A 184 19.94 -2.14 -5.28
C PRO A 184 21.06 -1.20 -4.86
N ILE A 185 20.74 0.09 -4.70
CA ILE A 185 21.67 1.08 -4.18
C ILE A 185 21.29 1.49 -2.75
N ASP A 186 22.29 1.73 -1.93
CA ASP A 186 22.10 2.28 -0.58
C ASP A 186 22.12 3.81 -0.64
N TYR A 187 21.09 4.42 -0.07
CA TYR A 187 20.93 5.86 -0.01
C TYR A 187 20.00 6.24 1.15
N SER A 188 20.14 7.47 1.62
CA SER A 188 19.42 8.05 2.76
C SER A 188 17.90 8.09 2.58
N GLY A 189 17.39 8.24 1.36
CA GLY A 189 15.97 8.46 1.09
C GLY A 189 15.08 7.22 1.16
N ARG A 190 15.68 6.04 1.29
CA ARG A 190 15.04 4.72 1.16
C ARG A 190 13.76 4.53 1.99
N THR A 191 13.81 4.97 3.24
CA THR A 191 12.70 4.89 4.21
C THR A 191 12.17 6.27 4.63
N GLU A 192 12.54 7.32 3.91
CA GLU A 192 12.18 8.69 4.24
C GLU A 192 10.84 9.12 3.64
N CYS A 193 10.34 10.26 4.11
CA CYS A 193 9.13 10.87 3.57
C CYS A 193 9.44 11.54 2.21
N CYS A 194 8.63 11.27 1.19
CA CYS A 194 8.72 11.99 -0.10
C CYS A 194 8.16 13.42 -0.03
N GLY A 195 7.38 13.74 1.01
CA GLY A 195 6.71 15.04 1.16
C GLY A 195 5.39 15.17 0.42
N PHE A 196 4.90 14.15 -0.29
CA PHE A 196 3.66 14.23 -1.08
C PHE A 196 2.47 14.81 -0.29
N HIS A 197 2.24 14.35 0.95
CA HIS A 197 1.11 14.81 1.77
C HIS A 197 1.21 16.27 2.21
N THR A 198 2.37 16.92 2.07
CA THR A 198 2.51 18.36 2.31
C THR A 198 2.22 19.17 1.06
N ALA A 199 2.23 18.57 -0.14
CA ALA A 199 2.19 19.30 -1.41
C ALA A 199 0.95 20.17 -1.59
N ALA A 200 -0.20 19.75 -1.05
CA ALA A 200 -1.44 20.54 -1.09
C ALA A 200 -1.38 21.83 -0.23
N HIS A 201 -0.46 21.88 0.75
CA HIS A 201 -0.30 23.01 1.67
C HIS A 201 0.96 23.83 1.36
N ASP A 202 2.07 23.16 1.07
CA ASP A 202 3.36 23.73 0.70
C ASP A 202 4.13 22.78 -0.24
N GLU A 203 4.06 23.08 -1.53
CA GLU A 203 4.76 22.33 -2.58
C GLU A 203 6.29 22.44 -2.48
N ARG A 204 6.83 23.50 -1.86
CA ARG A 204 8.28 23.70 -1.76
C ARG A 204 8.91 22.65 -0.85
N VAL A 205 8.21 22.27 0.23
CA VAL A 205 8.63 21.19 1.11
C VAL A 205 8.65 19.86 0.36
N ALA A 206 7.59 19.56 -0.40
CA ALA A 206 7.50 18.34 -1.18
C ALA A 206 8.61 18.24 -2.24
N PHE A 207 8.85 19.32 -2.99
CA PHE A 207 9.91 19.39 -3.99
C PHE A 207 11.31 19.30 -3.37
N LYS A 208 11.54 19.95 -2.24
CA LYS A 208 12.84 19.87 -1.53
C LYS A 208 13.13 18.43 -1.11
N LEU A 209 12.19 17.76 -0.45
CA LEU A 209 12.38 16.39 0.04
C LEU A 209 12.56 15.42 -1.12
N THR A 210 11.68 15.46 -2.12
CA THR A 210 11.78 14.58 -3.30
C THR A 210 13.08 14.83 -4.07
N GLY A 211 13.46 16.09 -4.28
CA GLY A 211 14.71 16.46 -4.95
C GLY A 211 15.95 15.99 -4.20
N GLN A 212 15.96 16.11 -2.87
CA GLN A 212 17.03 15.60 -2.03
C GLN A 212 17.19 14.08 -2.17
N HIS A 213 16.10 13.31 -2.03
CA HIS A 213 16.16 11.85 -2.14
C HIS A 213 16.59 11.37 -3.53
N ASN A 214 16.14 12.06 -4.58
CA ASN A 214 16.58 11.78 -5.95
C ASN A 214 18.06 12.11 -6.14
N GLY A 215 18.55 13.22 -5.59
CA GLY A 215 19.96 13.58 -5.62
C GLY A 215 20.84 12.55 -4.91
N ASP A 216 20.42 12.14 -3.71
CA ASP A 216 21.09 11.11 -2.91
C ASP A 216 21.11 9.75 -3.63
N ALA A 217 20.06 9.42 -4.40
CA ALA A 217 20.00 8.20 -5.20
C ALA A 217 20.90 8.23 -6.46
N VAL A 218 21.15 9.40 -7.05
CA VAL A 218 22.07 9.55 -8.20
C VAL A 218 23.53 9.53 -7.77
N SER A 219 23.83 9.97 -6.54
CA SER A 219 25.17 9.96 -5.94
C SER A 219 25.20 9.10 -4.66
N PRO A 220 24.89 7.79 -4.76
CA PRO A 220 24.74 6.96 -3.58
C PRO A 220 26.07 6.80 -2.85
N LEU A 221 26.00 6.72 -1.52
CA LEU A 221 27.14 6.30 -0.71
C LEU A 221 27.48 4.84 -1.07
N PRO A 222 28.75 4.43 -1.05
CA PRO A 222 29.12 3.05 -1.32
C PRO A 222 28.41 2.11 -0.34
N TYR A 223 27.75 1.08 -0.88
CA TYR A 223 26.98 0.07 -0.14
C TYR A 223 27.80 -0.48 1.04
N ARG A 224 27.32 -0.27 2.26
CA ARG A 224 27.92 -0.88 3.46
C ARG A 224 27.28 -2.26 3.66
N ALA A 225 28.03 -3.29 3.28
CA ALA A 225 27.68 -4.69 3.49
C ALA A 225 27.58 -5.05 4.99
#